data_AF-A0AAJ2U5F5-F1
#
_entry.id   AF-A0AAJ2U5F5-F1
#
_cell.length_a   1.000
_cell.length_b   1.000
_cell.length_c   1.000
_cell.angle_alpha   90.00
_cell.angle_beta   90.00
_cell.angle_gamma   90.00
#
_symmetry.space_group_name_H-M   'P 1'
#
loop_
_entity.id
_entity.type
_entity.pdbx_description
1 polymer ?
#
loop_
_entity_poly.entity_id
_entity_poly.type
_entity_poly.pdbx_seq_one_letter_code
_entity_poly.pdbx_strand_id
1 'polypeptide(L)'
;MEYQMLHEVQTQGELQGVVNVLKVLEQYPEVKVIRAYIDVLPKGFGERKFTKLSDGITKRGYVIAEVYMMNGHRYNIVEVEREKRSLSM
;
A
#
# COMPACT_ATOMS: atom_id res chain seq x y z
N MET A 1 -11.80 8.90 2.12
CA MET A 1 -10.57 8.28 1.59
C MET A 1 -10.63 8.46 0.08
N GLU A 2 -9.57 8.97 -0.53
CA GLU A 2 -9.52 9.27 -1.96
C GLU A 2 -8.38 8.49 -2.61
N TYR A 3 -8.70 7.76 -3.68
CA TYR A 3 -7.72 7.01 -4.45
C TYR A 3 -7.00 7.93 -5.43
N GLN A 4 -5.69 7.72 -5.58
CA GLN A 4 -4.87 8.43 -6.55
C GLN A 4 -4.44 7.48 -7.67
N MET A 5 -4.13 8.04 -8.85
CA MET A 5 -3.52 7.26 -9.91
C MET A 5 -2.10 6.89 -9.48
N LEU A 6 -1.66 5.68 -9.81
CA LEU A 6 -0.40 5.14 -9.27
C LEU A 6 0.84 6.00 -9.59
N HIS A 7 0.84 6.69 -10.73
CA HIS A 7 1.93 7.59 -11.10
C HIS A 7 2.01 8.88 -10.26
N GLU A 8 0.91 9.27 -9.62
CA GLU A 8 0.82 10.46 -8.74
C GLU A 8 1.26 10.14 -7.30
N VAL A 9 1.35 8.85 -6.96
CA VAL A 9 1.70 8.39 -5.61
C VAL A 9 3.18 8.60 -5.32
N GLN A 10 3.46 9.41 -4.28
CA GLN A 10 4.80 9.60 -3.72
C GLN A 10 4.88 8.94 -2.34
N THR A 11 5.91 8.10 -2.13
CA THR A 11 6.16 7.47 -0.83
C THR A 11 7.66 7.35 -0.58
N GLN A 12 8.04 7.06 0.66
CA GLN A 12 9.40 6.73 1.06
C GLN A 12 9.38 5.41 1.85
N GLY A 13 10.55 4.86 2.16
CA GLY A 13 10.65 3.65 2.98
C GLY A 13 10.17 2.37 2.28
N GLU A 14 9.64 1.42 3.06
CA GLU A 14 9.29 0.08 2.58
C GLU A 14 8.17 0.09 1.55
N LEU A 15 7.19 0.99 1.71
CA LEU A 15 6.06 1.10 0.79
C LEU A 15 6.48 1.53 -0.62
N GLN A 16 7.65 2.16 -0.78
CA GLN A 16 8.18 2.48 -2.11
C GLN A 16 8.47 1.22 -2.93
N GLY A 17 8.92 0.14 -2.29
CA GLY A 17 9.12 -1.15 -2.95
C GLY A 17 7.82 -1.69 -3.53
N VAL A 18 6.72 -1.59 -2.77
CA VAL A 18 5.38 -2.03 -3.19
C VAL A 18 4.87 -1.17 -4.34
N VAL A 19 5.01 0.16 -4.25
CA VAL A 19 4.62 1.07 -5.33
C VAL A 19 5.39 0.77 -6.61
N ASN A 20 6.68 0.43 -6.52
CA ASN A 20 7.46 0.04 -7.69
C ASN A 20 6.95 -1.25 -8.33
N VAL A 21 6.58 -2.26 -7.52
CA VAL A 21 5.95 -3.50 -8.03
C VAL A 21 4.62 -3.20 -8.71
N LEU A 22 3.79 -2.33 -8.12
CA LEU A 22 2.53 -1.91 -8.74
C LEU A 22 2.77 -1.19 -10.08
N LYS A 23 3.82 -0.37 -10.18
CA LYS A 23 4.16 0.34 -11.43
C LYS A 23 4.59 -0.63 -12.53
N VAL A 24 5.32 -1.68 -12.17
CA VAL A 24 5.64 -2.78 -13.08
C VAL A 24 4.38 -3.54 -13.46
N LEU A 25 3.49 -3.81 -12.51
CA LEU A 25 2.21 -4.49 -12.77
C LEU A 25 1.31 -3.70 -13.72
N GLU A 26 1.28 -2.37 -13.63
CA GLU A 26 0.49 -1.50 -14.53
C GLU A 26 0.96 -1.57 -16.00
N GLN A 27 2.18 -2.05 -16.26
CA GLN A 27 2.71 -2.21 -17.63
C GLN A 27 2.19 -3.48 -18.32
N TYR A 28 1.54 -4.40 -17.60
CA TYR A 28 1.02 -5.63 -18.18
C TYR A 28 -0.26 -5.35 -18.97
N PRO A 29 -0.41 -5.86 -20.21
CA PRO A 29 -1.55 -5.57 -21.08
C PRO A 29 -2.89 -6.09 -20.52
N GLU A 30 -2.86 -7.06 -19.61
CA GLU A 30 -4.04 -7.57 -18.92
C GLU A 30 -4.55 -6.63 -17.83
N VAL A 31 -3.73 -5.67 -17.39
CA VAL A 31 -4.08 -4.68 -16.36
C VAL A 31 -4.63 -3.44 -17.04
N LYS A 32 -5.86 -3.07 -16.67
CA LYS A 32 -6.54 -1.89 -17.19
C LYS A 32 -6.10 -0.62 -16.49
N VAL A 33 -6.09 -0.65 -15.15
CA VAL A 33 -5.70 0.49 -14.31
C VAL A 33 -5.42 0.00 -12.90
N ILE A 34 -4.46 0.64 -12.24
CA ILE A 34 -4.23 0.49 -10.81
C ILE A 34 -4.54 1.81 -10.11
N ARG A 35 -5.39 1.72 -9.09
CA ARG A 35 -5.66 2.84 -8.17
C ARG A 35 -5.02 2.51 -6.85
N ALA A 36 -4.29 3.46 -6.27
CA ALA A 36 -3.63 3.23 -5.00
C ALA A 36 -3.92 4.38 -4.03
N TYR A 37 -3.99 4.03 -2.76
CA TYR A 37 -4.10 4.96 -1.65
C TYR A 37 -3.04 4.59 -0.62
N ILE A 38 -2.29 5.60 -0.16
CA ILE A 38 -1.27 5.46 0.86
C ILE A 38 -1.63 6.37 2.02
N ASP A 39 -1.54 5.85 3.23
CA ASP A 39 -1.73 6.65 4.44
C ASP A 39 -1.03 5.97 5.63
N VAL A 40 -1.14 6.58 6.80
CA VAL A 40 -0.66 6.06 8.07
C VAL A 40 -1.81 5.48 8.89
N LEU A 41 -1.55 4.40 9.62
CA LEU A 41 -2.57 3.79 10.48
C LEU A 41 -3.10 4.83 11.49
N PRO A 42 -4.42 5.00 11.59
CA PRO A 42 -5.01 5.97 12.50
C PRO A 42 -4.70 5.58 13.95
N LYS A 43 -4.64 6.58 14.84
CA LYS A 43 -4.69 6.32 16.28
C LYS A 43 -6.08 5.74 16.57
N GLY A 44 -6.17 4.42 16.75
CA GLY A 44 -7.41 3.77 17.16
C GLY A 44 -7.85 4.22 18.57
N PHE A 45 -8.98 3.69 19.05
CA PHE A 45 -9.35 3.81 20.45
C PHE A 45 -8.30 3.07 21.31
N GLY A 46 -7.41 3.83 21.94
CA GLY A 46 -6.31 3.36 22.80
C GLY A 46 -4.93 3.32 22.11
N GLU A 47 -3.86 3.32 22.92
CA GLU A 47 -2.47 3.25 22.46
C GLU A 47 -2.09 1.83 21.95
N ARG A 48 -2.66 1.40 20.82
CA ARG A 48 -2.24 0.15 20.20
C ARG A 48 -0.82 0.32 19.63
N LYS A 49 0.15 -0.38 20.22
CA LYS A 49 1.57 -0.41 19.81
C LYS A 49 1.78 -0.64 18.30
N PHE A 50 0.85 -1.31 17.63
CA PHE A 50 0.92 -1.63 16.20
C PHE A 50 0.82 -0.41 15.26
N THR A 51 0.28 0.73 15.73
CA THR A 51 0.12 1.95 14.91
C THR A 51 1.44 2.67 14.62
N LYS A 52 2.54 2.24 15.27
CA LYS A 52 3.87 2.85 15.13
C LYS A 52 4.93 1.81 14.79
N LEU A 53 6.06 2.28 14.26
CA LEU A 53 7.27 1.50 14.06
C LEU A 53 7.96 1.18 15.41
N SER A 54 9.04 0.42 15.38
CA SER A 54 9.78 -0.02 16.57
C SER A 54 10.34 1.13 17.40
N ASP A 55 10.53 2.31 16.80
CA ASP A 55 10.93 3.54 17.49
C ASP A 55 9.83 4.13 18.40
N GLY A 56 8.58 3.64 18.31
CA GLY A 56 7.46 4.15 19.09
C GLY A 56 7.05 5.59 18.78
N ILE A 57 7.58 6.20 17.70
CA ILE A 57 7.36 7.58 17.28
C ILE A 57 6.76 7.61 15.87
N THR A 58 7.41 6.95 14.91
CA THR A 58 7.03 6.96 13.50
C THR A 58 5.73 6.18 13.32
N LYS A 59 4.72 6.81 12.71
CA LYS A 59 3.44 6.13 12.41
C LYS A 59 3.65 5.12 11.29
N ARG A 60 3.05 3.95 11.44
CA ARG A 60 3.16 2.86 10.47
C ARG A 60 2.30 3.16 9.24
N GLY A 61 2.93 3.22 8.07
CA GLY A 61 2.26 3.41 6.79
C GLY A 61 1.54 2.16 6.29
N TYR A 62 0.59 2.33 5.38
CA TYR A 62 -0.03 1.26 4.61
C TYR A 62 -0.38 1.72 3.19
N VAL A 63 -0.52 0.76 2.29
CA VAL A 63 -1.02 0.91 0.92
C VAL A 63 -2.25 0.05 0.73
N ILE A 64 -3.28 0.60 0.12
CA ILE A 64 -4.39 -0.16 -0.47
C ILE A 64 -4.38 0.12 -1.97
N ALA A 65 -4.22 -0.92 -2.77
CA ALA A 65 -4.28 -0.84 -4.23
C ALA A 65 -5.41 -1.70 -4.79
N GLU A 66 -6.19 -1.12 -5.67
CA GLU A 66 -7.20 -1.80 -6.48
C GLU A 66 -6.64 -2.01 -7.89
N VAL A 67 -6.55 -3.27 -8.31
CA VAL A 67 -6.11 -3.67 -9.64
C VAL A 67 -7.33 -4.06 -10.46
N TYR A 68 -7.61 -3.29 -11.51
CA TYR A 68 -8.69 -3.57 -12.44
C TYR A 68 -8.10 -4.25 -13.68
N MET A 69 -8.58 -5.45 -13.99
CA MET A 69 -8.15 -6.21 -15.16
C MET A 69 -9.02 -5.89 -16.38
N MET A 70 -8.46 -6.09 -17.57
CA MET A 70 -9.17 -5.93 -18.85
C MET A 70 -10.36 -6.88 -18.98
N ASN A 71 -10.27 -8.07 -18.37
CA ASN A 71 -11.35 -9.07 -18.35
C ASN A 71 -12.46 -8.79 -17.31
N GLY A 72 -12.44 -7.63 -16.65
CA GLY A 72 -13.44 -7.23 -15.66
C GLY A 72 -13.19 -7.74 -14.23
N HIS A 73 -12.18 -8.60 -14.00
CA HIS A 73 -11.81 -9.01 -12.65
C HIS A 73 -11.15 -7.86 -11.88
N ARG A 74 -11.34 -7.86 -10.56
CA ARG A 74 -10.74 -6.90 -9.65
C ARG A 74 -10.02 -7.61 -8.52
N TYR A 75 -8.81 -7.15 -8.21
CA TYR A 75 -8.02 -7.62 -7.08
C TYR A 75 -7.69 -6.45 -6.15
N ASN A 76 -7.61 -6.74 -4.85
CA ASN A 76 -7.19 -5.76 -3.85
C ASN A 76 -5.87 -6.23 -3.23
N ILE A 77 -4.88 -5.34 -3.22
CA ILE A 77 -3.59 -5.54 -2.57
C ILE A 77 -3.57 -4.61 -1.36
N VAL A 78 -3.25 -5.16 -0.19
CA VAL A 78 -3.07 -4.40 1.04
C VAL A 78 -1.69 -4.72 1.58
N GLU A 79 -0.86 -3.70 1.74
CA GLU A 79 0.45 -3.83 2.38
C GLU A 79 0.56 -2.83 3.53
N VAL A 80 1.21 -3.23 4.61
CA VAL A 80 1.46 -2.39 5.79
C VAL A 80 2.98 -2.39 6.00
N GLU A 81 3.59 -1.28 6.39
CA GLU A 81 5.02 -1.28 6.73
C GLU A 81 5.30 -2.23 7.89
N ARG A 82 6.41 -2.98 7.85
CA ARG A 82 6.70 -4.04 8.84
C ARG A 82 8.13 -4.09 9.35
N GLU A 83 8.99 -3.18 8.90
CA GLU A 83 10.39 -3.11 9.35
C GLU A 83 11.11 -4.43 9.04
N LYS A 84 10.99 -4.86 7.78
CA LYS A 84 11.57 -6.08 7.21
C LYS A 84 10.99 -7.39 7.74
N ARG A 85 9.77 -7.38 8.27
CA ARG A 85 9.05 -8.58 8.73
C ARG A 85 7.93 -8.97 7.75
N SER A 86 7.92 -10.21 7.24
CA SER A 86 6.92 -10.72 6.27
C SER A 86 5.56 -11.03 6.91
N LEU A 87 4.43 -10.75 6.21
CA LEU A 87 3.05 -11.16 6.59
C LEU A 87 2.78 -12.63 6.31
N SER A 88 3.38 -13.17 5.26
CA SER A 88 3.29 -14.58 4.93
C SER A 88 4.36 -15.38 5.68
N MET A 89 3.90 -16.45 6.33
CA MET A 89 4.70 -17.67 6.54
C MET A 89 4.70 -18.48 5.26
#